data_AF-A0A949VLQ1-F1
#
_entry.id   AF-A0A949VLQ1-F1
#
_cell.length_a   1.000
_cell.length_b   1.000
_cell.length_c   1.000
_cell.angle_alpha   90.00
_cell.angle_beta   90.00
_cell.angle_gamma   90.00
#
_symmetry.space_group_name_H-M   'P 1'
#
loop_
_entity.id
_entity.type
_entity.pdbx_description
1 polymer ?
#
loop_
_entity_poly.entity_id
_entity_poly.type
_entity_poly.pdbx_seq_one_letter_code
_entity_poly.pdbx_strand_id
1 'polypeptide(L)'
;MEPHIAFKSFTTHGDSASLVITFTDGDGDIGLGQGDTLPPFDVAPWFYNLFVEYEERQNGAWVRPTLLLPLYYRIPVIAPTGQDKTLEGELAVALTPWPTVPNTPYDTVRYTVRLVDRALHESNTVNTGPVVLPP
;
A
#
# COMPACT_ATOMS: atom_id res chain seq x y z
N MET A 1 15.64 0.37 11.80
CA MET A 1 16.09 -0.24 10.53
C MET A 1 15.07 0.22 9.51
N GLU A 2 15.41 0.40 8.24
CA GLU A 2 14.34 0.76 7.29
C GLU A 2 13.51 -0.48 6.95
N PRO A 3 12.18 -0.36 6.86
CA PRO A 3 11.35 -1.47 6.41
C PRO A 3 11.61 -1.75 4.92
N HIS A 4 11.59 -3.02 4.53
CA HIS A 4 11.71 -3.42 3.13
C HIS A 4 10.47 -4.18 2.67
N ILE A 5 9.98 -3.90 1.47
CA ILE A 5 8.79 -4.54 0.91
C ILE A 5 9.06 -5.19 -0.45
N ALA A 6 8.30 -6.23 -0.79
CA ALA A 6 8.30 -6.86 -2.10
C ALA A 6 6.86 -7.08 -2.61
N PHE A 7 6.64 -6.89 -3.91
CA PHE A 7 5.38 -7.28 -4.54
C PHE A 7 5.23 -8.80 -4.53
N LYS A 8 4.07 -9.29 -4.08
CA LYS A 8 3.76 -10.72 -4.05
C LYS A 8 2.75 -11.12 -5.11
N SER A 9 1.56 -10.51 -5.12
CA SER A 9 0.51 -10.87 -6.07
C SER A 9 -0.55 -9.79 -6.25
N PHE A 10 -1.24 -9.84 -7.39
CA PHE A 10 -2.45 -9.08 -7.66
C PHE A 10 -3.53 -10.02 -8.19
N THR A 11 -4.67 -10.10 -7.52
CA THR A 11 -5.75 -11.03 -7.88
C THR A 11 -7.07 -10.29 -7.97
N THR A 12 -7.77 -10.38 -9.11
CA THR A 12 -9.10 -9.78 -9.30
C THR A 12 -10.20 -10.73 -8.84
N HIS A 13 -11.22 -10.18 -8.18
CA HIS A 13 -12.38 -10.87 -7.62
C HIS A 13 -13.68 -10.16 -8.01
N GLY A 14 -14.07 -10.22 -9.28
CA GLY A 14 -15.33 -9.61 -9.75
C GLY A 14 -15.37 -8.08 -9.52
N ASP A 15 -15.97 -7.66 -8.41
CA ASP A 15 -16.14 -6.27 -7.98
C ASP A 15 -15.02 -5.74 -7.06
N SER A 16 -14.00 -6.55 -6.77
CA SER A 16 -12.84 -6.20 -5.95
C SER A 16 -11.55 -6.76 -6.52
N ALA A 17 -10.41 -6.31 -6.00
CA ALA A 17 -9.11 -6.93 -6.23
C ALA A 17 -8.29 -7.00 -4.94
N SER A 18 -7.36 -7.95 -4.87
CA SER A 18 -6.42 -8.11 -3.76
C SER A 18 -5.00 -7.82 -4.21
N LEU A 19 -4.38 -6.81 -3.61
CA LEU A 19 -2.97 -6.47 -3.78
C LEU A 19 -2.20 -6.96 -2.56
N VAL A 20 -1.28 -7.90 -2.76
CA VAL A 20 -0.47 -8.49 -1.68
C VAL A 20 0.98 -8.10 -1.85
N ILE A 21 1.56 -7.59 -0.76
CA ILE A 21 3.01 -7.34 -0.61
C ILE A 21 3.55 -8.14 0.57
N THR A 22 4.83 -8.47 0.55
CA THR A 22 5.56 -8.92 1.75
C THR A 22 6.32 -7.75 2.35
N PHE A 23 6.59 -7.80 3.66
CA PHE A 23 7.43 -6.84 4.34
C PHE A 23 8.44 -7.53 5.26
N THR A 24 9.57 -6.86 5.50
CA THR A 24 10.58 -7.21 6.50
C THR A 24 10.98 -5.94 7.24
N ASP A 25 11.09 -6.04 8.56
CA ASP A 25 11.51 -4.95 9.45
C ASP A 25 12.38 -5.51 10.59
N GLY A 26 13.32 -4.71 11.10
CA GLY A 26 14.38 -5.19 12.00
C GLY A 26 14.26 -4.73 13.44
N ASP A 27 13.50 -3.68 13.69
CA ASP A 27 13.32 -3.08 15.01
C ASP A 27 11.90 -3.22 15.57
N GLY A 28 10.98 -3.79 14.80
CA GLY A 28 9.68 -4.22 15.25
C GLY A 28 8.69 -3.07 15.39
N ASP A 29 8.79 -2.07 14.51
CA ASP A 29 8.03 -0.83 14.61
C ASP A 29 7.05 -0.61 13.43
N ILE A 30 6.77 -1.66 12.66
CA ILE A 30 5.68 -1.67 11.67
C ILE A 30 4.32 -1.39 12.31
N GLY A 31 3.58 -0.46 11.70
CA GLY A 31 2.19 -0.18 12.03
C GLY A 31 2.00 0.94 13.05
N LEU A 32 0.78 1.48 13.08
CA LEU A 32 0.35 2.53 14.00
C LEU A 32 -0.82 2.01 14.84
N GLY A 33 -0.72 2.18 16.16
CA GLY A 33 -1.76 1.84 17.11
C GLY A 33 -2.88 2.87 17.08
N GLN A 34 -4.04 2.54 17.64
CA GLN A 34 -5.15 3.49 17.76
C GLN A 34 -4.82 4.70 18.65
N GLY A 35 -3.84 4.57 19.55
CA GLY A 35 -3.37 5.66 20.42
C GLY A 35 -2.33 6.59 19.79
N ASP A 36 -1.80 6.26 18.60
CA ASP A 36 -0.82 7.11 17.91
C ASP A 36 -1.54 8.28 17.22
N THR A 37 -2.17 9.16 18.00
CA THR A 37 -2.99 10.29 17.51
C THR A 37 -2.39 11.64 17.88
N LEU A 38 -1.14 11.65 18.36
CA LEU A 38 -0.37 12.86 18.60
C LEU A 38 0.52 13.16 17.38
N PRO A 39 0.95 14.43 17.20
CA PRO A 39 1.89 14.77 16.15
C PRO A 39 3.11 13.84 16.12
N PRO A 40 3.52 13.33 14.95
CA PRO A 40 3.02 13.69 13.61
C PRO A 40 1.86 12.84 13.06
N PHE A 41 1.33 11.88 13.84
CA PHE A 41 0.34 10.89 13.41
C PHE A 41 -1.13 11.35 13.53
N ASP A 42 -1.34 12.59 13.98
CA ASP A 42 -2.64 13.22 14.17
C ASP A 42 -3.28 13.70 12.85
N VAL A 43 -2.46 14.00 11.85
CA VAL A 43 -2.89 14.51 10.54
C VAL A 43 -2.12 13.88 9.38
N ALA A 44 -2.61 14.09 8.15
CA ALA A 44 -1.92 13.66 6.95
C ALA A 44 -0.53 14.34 6.80
N PRO A 45 0.46 13.68 6.17
CA PRO A 45 0.35 12.36 5.56
C PRO A 45 0.52 11.20 6.54
N TRP A 46 1.13 11.44 7.71
CA TRP A 46 1.60 10.39 8.62
C TRP A 46 0.50 9.77 9.50
N PHE A 47 -0.72 10.31 9.44
CA PHE A 47 -1.91 9.58 9.87
C PHE A 47 -2.02 8.21 9.16
N TYR A 48 -1.51 8.12 7.93
CA TYR A 48 -1.37 6.90 7.15
C TYR A 48 0.09 6.45 7.13
N ASN A 49 0.29 5.15 6.94
CA ASN A 49 1.61 4.56 6.90
C ASN A 49 1.77 3.50 5.80
N LEU A 50 0.70 3.13 5.10
CA LEU A 50 0.75 2.37 3.86
C LEU A 50 0.13 3.21 2.74
N PHE A 51 0.93 3.56 1.74
CA PHE A 51 0.51 4.41 0.64
C PHE A 51 0.42 3.58 -0.63
N VAL A 52 -0.78 3.44 -1.18
CA VAL A 52 -1.02 2.80 -2.47
C VAL A 52 -1.41 3.87 -3.48
N GLU A 53 -0.67 3.94 -4.57
CA GLU A 53 -0.84 4.91 -5.64
C GLU A 53 -1.38 4.21 -6.87
N TYR A 54 -2.41 4.77 -7.49
CA TYR A 54 -3.00 4.27 -8.72
C TYR A 54 -2.45 5.03 -9.93
N GLU A 55 -2.04 4.30 -10.96
CA GLU A 55 -1.52 4.88 -12.20
C GLU A 55 -2.16 4.23 -13.41
N GLU A 56 -2.49 5.04 -14.42
CA GLU A 56 -3.05 4.61 -15.69
C GLU A 56 -1.98 4.67 -16.78
N ARG A 57 -2.02 3.72 -17.72
CA ARG A 57 -1.16 3.75 -18.89
C ARG A 57 -1.80 4.63 -19.98
N GLN A 58 -1.37 5.88 -20.04
CA GLN A 58 -1.87 6.86 -21.01
C GLN A 58 -0.81 7.09 -22.09
N ASN A 59 -1.11 6.76 -23.35
CA ASN A 59 -0.21 6.98 -24.50
C ASN A 59 1.22 6.45 -24.28
N GLY A 60 1.35 5.30 -23.60
CA GLY A 60 2.63 4.67 -23.30
C GLY A 60 3.34 5.16 -22.02
N ALA A 61 2.85 6.21 -21.38
CA ALA A 61 3.36 6.73 -20.11
C ALA A 61 2.46 6.32 -18.94
N TRP A 62 3.03 6.21 -17.74
CA TRP A 62 2.28 6.03 -16.50
C TRP A 62 1.89 7.40 -15.95
N VAL A 63 0.60 7.63 -15.78
CA VAL A 63 0.04 8.89 -15.28
C VAL A 63 -0.73 8.59 -14.01
N ARG A 64 -0.49 9.37 -12.97
CA ARG A 64 -1.22 9.29 -11.70
C ARG A 64 -2.39 10.29 -11.71
N PRO A 65 -3.64 9.84 -11.88
CA PRO A 65 -4.79 10.72 -11.74
C PRO A 65 -5.02 11.10 -10.26
N THR A 66 -5.68 12.23 -10.02
CA THR A 66 -6.15 12.59 -8.67
C THR A 66 -7.37 11.78 -8.34
N LEU A 67 -7.27 10.88 -7.35
CA LEU A 67 -8.41 10.14 -6.83
C LEU A 67 -9.24 11.00 -5.88
N LEU A 68 -10.57 10.84 -5.91
CA LEU A 68 -11.47 11.46 -4.93
C LEU A 68 -11.17 10.97 -3.50
N LEU A 69 -10.83 9.68 -3.38
CA LEU A 69 -10.41 9.04 -2.14
C LEU A 69 -9.03 8.41 -2.37
N PRO A 70 -7.98 8.85 -1.65
CA PRO A 70 -6.67 8.24 -1.77
C PRO A 70 -6.69 6.82 -1.17
N LEU A 71 -5.91 5.91 -1.75
CA LEU A 71 -5.74 4.54 -1.24
C LEU A 71 -4.62 4.50 -0.19
N TYR A 72 -4.75 5.37 0.81
CA TYR A 72 -3.80 5.43 1.93
C TYR A 72 -4.43 4.77 3.14
N TYR A 73 -3.67 3.88 3.76
CA TYR A 73 -4.14 3.04 4.85
C TYR A 73 -3.27 3.26 6.08
N ARG A 74 -3.93 3.11 7.23
CA ARG A 74 -3.28 3.04 8.53
C ARG A 74 -3.29 1.59 8.97
N ILE A 75 -2.19 0.88 8.76
CA ILE A 75 -2.08 -0.53 9.16
C ILE A 75 -1.85 -0.62 10.68
N PRO A 76 -2.46 -1.61 11.35
CA PRO A 76 -2.30 -1.78 12.79
C PRO A 76 -0.86 -2.16 13.16
N VAL A 77 -0.48 -1.96 14.42
CA VAL A 77 0.79 -2.45 14.95
C VAL A 77 0.90 -3.95 14.73
N ILE A 78 2.01 -4.37 14.14
CA ILE A 78 2.38 -5.78 14.02
C ILE A 78 3.40 -6.05 15.12
N ALA A 79 3.02 -6.87 16.10
CA ALA A 79 3.88 -7.18 17.23
C ALA A 79 4.80 -8.37 16.90
N PRO A 80 6.09 -8.32 17.27
CA PRO A 80 6.95 -9.48 17.15
C PRO A 80 6.46 -10.61 18.04
N THR A 81 6.63 -11.84 17.56
CA THR A 81 6.36 -13.03 18.37
C THR A 81 7.66 -13.50 19.01
N GLY A 82 7.76 -13.41 20.33
CA GLY A 82 8.93 -13.88 21.08
C GLY A 82 10.01 -12.80 21.28
N GLN A 83 11.27 -13.22 21.39
CA GLN A 83 12.41 -12.32 21.68
C GLN A 83 13.05 -11.71 20.43
N ASP A 84 12.78 -12.26 19.25
CA ASP A 84 13.26 -11.69 17.99
C ASP A 84 12.38 -10.49 17.63
N LYS A 85 13.01 -9.34 17.42
CA LYS A 85 12.34 -8.11 17.02
C LYS A 85 12.11 -8.03 15.51
N THR A 86 12.76 -8.90 14.75
CA THR A 86 12.60 -8.99 13.31
C THR A 86 11.15 -9.34 13.01
N LEU A 87 10.50 -8.52 12.19
CA LEU A 87 9.18 -8.76 11.67
C LEU A 87 9.26 -9.13 10.21
N GLU A 88 8.59 -10.20 9.83
CA GLU A 88 8.32 -10.52 8.44
C GLU A 88 6.87 -10.96 8.29
N GLY A 89 6.26 -10.63 7.15
CA GLY A 89 4.86 -10.98 6.92
C GLY A 89 4.31 -10.48 5.61
N GLU A 90 2.99 -10.58 5.49
CA GLU A 90 2.25 -10.21 4.29
C GLU A 90 1.17 -9.18 4.62
N LEU A 91 1.03 -8.19 3.76
CA LEU A 91 -0.07 -7.22 3.79
C LEU A 91 -0.92 -7.42 2.55
N ALA A 92 -2.20 -7.74 2.77
CA ALA A 92 -3.19 -7.87 1.71
C ALA A 92 -4.14 -6.66 1.74
N VAL A 93 -4.11 -5.85 0.69
CA VAL A 93 -4.99 -4.70 0.50
C VAL A 93 -6.16 -5.11 -0.38
N ALA A 94 -7.37 -4.97 0.14
CA ALA A 94 -8.60 -5.09 -0.66
C ALA A 94 -8.87 -3.77 -1.39
N LEU A 95 -8.84 -3.81 -2.71
CA LEU A 95 -9.19 -2.72 -3.61
C LEU A 95 -10.65 -2.87 -4.01
N THR A 96 -11.52 -2.15 -3.30
CA THR A 96 -12.97 -2.16 -3.53
C THR A 96 -13.47 -0.71 -3.60
N PRO A 97 -14.15 -0.30 -4.68
CA PRO A 97 -14.54 -1.12 -5.84
C PRO A 97 -13.38 -1.43 -6.79
N TRP A 98 -13.57 -2.46 -7.63
CA TRP A 98 -12.74 -2.76 -8.79
C TRP A 98 -13.58 -2.70 -10.08
N PRO A 99 -13.13 -1.98 -11.13
CA PRO A 99 -11.93 -1.13 -11.20
C PRO A 99 -11.96 0.04 -10.20
N THR A 100 -10.79 0.43 -9.68
CA THR A 100 -10.66 1.52 -8.69
C THR A 100 -11.15 2.87 -9.22
N VAL A 101 -10.91 3.15 -10.50
CA VAL A 101 -11.45 4.32 -11.20
C VAL A 101 -12.51 3.82 -12.19
N PRO A 102 -13.81 3.98 -11.88
CA PRO A 102 -14.87 3.62 -12.81
C PRO A 102 -14.83 4.48 -14.07
N ASN A 103 -15.16 3.89 -15.22
CA ASN A 103 -15.28 4.58 -16.52
C ASN A 103 -14.00 5.28 -17.02
N THR A 104 -12.82 4.86 -16.55
CA THR A 104 -11.55 5.31 -17.15
C THR A 104 -11.49 4.89 -18.63
N PRO A 105 -11.03 5.75 -19.57
CA PRO A 105 -10.88 5.38 -20.97
C PRO A 105 -9.64 4.50 -21.23
N TYR A 106 -8.85 4.21 -20.19
CA TYR A 106 -7.62 3.43 -20.29
C TYR A 106 -7.86 1.99 -19.80
N ASP A 107 -7.29 1.02 -20.50
CA ASP A 107 -7.48 -0.41 -20.21
C ASP A 107 -6.40 -1.00 -19.30
N THR A 108 -5.33 -0.25 -19.02
CA THR A 108 -4.14 -0.75 -18.34
C THR A 108 -3.77 0.16 -17.20
N VAL A 109 -3.65 -0.42 -16.00
CA VAL A 109 -3.34 0.29 -14.76
C VAL A 109 -2.16 -0.37 -14.06
N ARG A 110 -1.60 0.29 -13.05
CA ARG A 110 -0.72 -0.34 -12.06
C ARG A 110 -0.90 0.32 -10.71
N TYR A 111 -0.48 -0.40 -9.67
CA TYR A 111 -0.40 0.14 -8.32
C TYR A 111 1.05 0.22 -7.89
N THR A 112 1.39 1.34 -7.25
CA THR A 112 2.72 1.58 -6.67
C THR A 112 2.56 1.72 -5.16
N VAL A 113 3.35 0.97 -4.39
CA VAL A 113 3.20 0.87 -2.92
C VAL A 113 4.48 1.30 -2.22
N ARG A 114 4.32 2.06 -1.12
CA ARG A 114 5.35 2.31 -0.12
C ARG A 114 4.79 2.15 1.29
N LEU A 115 5.64 1.73 2.22
CA LEU A 115 5.34 1.57 3.63
C LEU A 115 6.21 2.53 4.45
N VAL A 116 5.68 3.00 5.57
CA VAL A 116 6.39 3.84 6.53
C VAL A 116 6.24 3.21 7.91
N ASP A 117 7.34 3.03 8.62
CA ASP A 117 7.30 2.51 9.98
C ASP A 117 6.84 3.59 10.99
N ARG A 118 6.78 3.22 12.27
CA ARG A 118 6.40 4.14 13.35
C ARG A 118 7.52 5.10 13.76
N ALA A 119 8.76 4.86 13.34
CA ALA A 119 9.87 5.80 13.44
C ALA A 119 9.96 6.78 12.23
N LEU A 120 9.05 6.67 11.26
CA LEU A 120 9.00 7.43 10.00
C LEU A 120 10.08 7.08 8.98
N HIS A 121 10.68 5.88 9.03
CA HIS A 121 11.50 5.41 7.93
C HIS A 121 10.60 4.87 6.81
N GLU A 122 10.91 5.28 5.58
CA GLU A 122 10.21 4.82 4.39
C GLU A 122 10.86 3.56 3.82
N SER A 123 10.04 2.66 3.29
CA SER A 123 10.52 1.51 2.56
C SER A 123 10.97 1.86 1.15
N ASN A 124 11.59 0.89 0.47
CA ASN A 124 11.61 0.88 -0.99
C ASN A 124 10.17 0.92 -1.56
N THR A 125 10.07 1.25 -2.85
CA THR A 125 8.80 1.28 -3.57
C THR A 125 8.67 0.04 -4.48
N VAL A 126 7.49 -0.58 -4.51
CA VAL A 126 7.18 -1.72 -5.38
C VAL A 126 5.98 -1.42 -6.27
N ASN A 127 5.85 -2.11 -7.40
CA ASN A 127 4.68 -1.97 -8.27
C ASN A 127 4.15 -3.33 -8.74
N THR A 128 2.87 -3.37 -9.09
CA THR A 128 2.16 -4.58 -9.56
C THR A 128 2.57 -5.02 -10.97
N GLY A 129 3.36 -4.24 -11.69
CA GLY A 129 3.39 -4.28 -13.14
C GLY A 129 2.03 -3.87 -13.77
N PRO A 130 1.91 -3.98 -15.10
CA PRO A 130 0.67 -3.66 -15.80
C PRO A 130 -0.44 -4.67 -15.45
N VAL A 131 -1.61 -4.15 -15.08
CA VAL A 131 -2.85 -4.88 -14.85
C VAL A 131 -3.87 -4.42 -15.89
N VAL A 132 -4.38 -5.34 -16.69
CA VAL A 132 -5.42 -5.03 -17.69
C VAL A 132 -6.78 -5.08 -17.00
N LEU A 133 -7.57 -4.02 -17.16
CA LEU A 133 -8.92 -3.89 -16.62
C LEU A 133 -9.89 -4.80 -17.40
N PRO A 134 -10.94 -5.31 -16.74
CA PRO A 134 -12.04 -5.98 -17.44
C PRO A 134 -12.72 -5.00 -18.43
N PRO A 135 -13.29 -5.51 -19.52
CA PRO A 135 -14.00 -4.71 -20.52
C PRO A 135 -15.30 -4.09 -20.00
#